data_AF-A0A972N9H5-F1
#
_entry.id   AF-A0A972N9H5-F1
#
_cell.length_a   1.000
_cell.length_b   1.000
_cell.length_c   1.000
_cell.angle_alpha   90.00
_cell.angle_beta   90.00
_cell.angle_gamma   90.00
#
_symmetry.space_group_name_H-M   'P 1'
#
loop_
_entity.id
_entity.type
_entity.pdbx_description
1 polymer ?
#
loop_
_entity_poly.entity_id
_entity_poly.type
_entity_poly.pdbx_seq_one_letter_code
_entity_poly.pdbx_strand_id
1 'polypeptide(L)'
;MSRTLRFLVLMVLLLALTTGVVLAQGATKRVGLVIRFADGRVHTEVVTVPADATVADVLQAAQVGVTLADTSWGPALCAIDNEGCTADNCFCDAQHYWAFFIQKDGAWTPASVGVGAYVPQDKEVVGFAWSGFDANYNPTVEPPFFTFAELITPAEIPEPMTLLLLGGGLAGLAGYVRRRRAA
;
A
#
# COMPACT_ATOMS: atom_id res chain seq x y z
N MET A 1 -20.13 48.11 34.19
CA MET A 1 -19.71 46.72 33.88
C MET A 1 -18.22 46.61 34.18
N SER A 2 -17.84 45.92 35.27
CA SER A 2 -16.46 45.94 35.77
C SER A 2 -15.50 45.34 34.73
N ARG A 3 -14.27 45.87 34.68
CA ARG A 3 -13.20 45.33 33.82
C ARG A 3 -13.02 43.82 34.02
N THR A 4 -13.18 43.35 35.25
CA THR A 4 -13.12 41.92 35.63
C THR A 4 -14.22 41.07 34.97
N LEU A 5 -15.44 41.59 34.84
CA LEU A 5 -16.55 40.86 34.20
C LEU A 5 -16.33 40.71 32.68
N ARG A 6 -15.73 41.72 32.03
CA ARG A 6 -15.37 41.66 30.61
C ARG A 6 -14.26 40.64 30.33
N PHE A 7 -13.26 40.55 31.20
CA PHE A 7 -12.20 39.54 31.09
C PHE A 7 -12.72 38.12 31.29
N LEU A 8 -13.62 37.91 32.25
CA LEU A 8 -14.26 36.61 32.48
C LEU A 8 -15.09 36.15 31.27
N VAL A 9 -15.90 37.04 30.69
CA VAL A 9 -16.72 36.72 29.51
C VAL A 9 -15.86 36.40 28.29
N LEU A 10 -14.79 37.17 28.05
CA LEU A 10 -13.84 36.91 26.96
C LEU A 10 -13.12 35.57 27.15
N MET A 11 -12.71 35.23 28.37
CA MET A 11 -12.03 33.97 28.64
C MET A 11 -12.95 32.76 28.44
N VAL A 12 -14.22 32.86 28.84
CA VAL A 12 -15.22 31.79 28.62
C VAL A 12 -15.54 31.62 27.13
N LEU A 13 -15.65 32.71 26.36
CA LEU A 13 -15.83 32.67 24.90
C LEU A 13 -14.62 32.06 24.18
N LEU A 14 -13.40 32.38 24.62
CA LEU A 14 -12.17 31.77 24.11
C LEU A 14 -12.08 30.27 24.44
N LEU A 15 -12.52 29.85 25.63
CA LEU A 15 -12.59 28.42 25.99
C LEU A 15 -13.62 27.67 25.13
N ALA A 16 -14.78 28.26 24.86
CA ALA A 16 -15.84 27.66 24.05
C ALA A 16 -15.45 27.47 22.56
N LEU A 17 -14.48 28.25 22.07
CA LEU A 17 -13.91 28.08 20.72
C LEU A 17 -12.86 26.96 20.63
N THR A 18 -12.35 26.47 21.77
CA THR A 18 -11.34 25.39 21.82
C THR A 18 -11.92 23.99 21.99
N THR A 19 -13.20 23.86 22.35
CA THR A 19 -13.93 22.59 22.23
C THR A 19 -14.27 22.36 20.76
N GLY A 20 -13.22 22.14 19.98
CA GLY A 20 -13.28 21.83 18.56
C GLY A 20 -14.20 20.64 18.31
N VAL A 21 -14.93 20.75 17.20
CA VAL A 21 -15.71 19.68 16.60
C VAL A 21 -14.85 18.41 16.57
N VAL A 22 -15.13 17.46 17.46
CA VAL A 22 -14.68 16.07 17.29
C VAL A 22 -15.50 15.57 16.10
N LEU A 23 -14.95 15.76 14.90
CA LEU A 23 -15.49 15.12 13.71
C LEU A 23 -15.58 13.64 14.03
N ALA A 24 -16.77 13.06 13.85
CA ALA A 24 -16.95 11.62 13.91
C ALA A 24 -15.96 11.00 12.92
N GLN A 25 -14.83 10.51 13.43
CA GLN A 25 -13.92 9.70 12.64
C GLN A 25 -14.69 8.40 12.42
N GLY A 26 -15.28 8.27 11.22
CA GLY A 26 -15.93 7.03 10.82
C GLY A 26 -14.98 5.86 11.04
N ALA A 27 -15.53 4.67 11.31
CA ALA A 27 -14.72 3.48 11.44
C ALA A 27 -13.82 3.33 10.20
N THR A 28 -12.57 2.95 10.41
CA THR A 28 -11.59 2.70 9.36
C THR A 28 -11.17 1.25 9.37
N LYS A 29 -10.61 0.79 8.25
CA LYS A 29 -9.96 -0.51 8.09
C LYS A 29 -8.63 -0.34 7.38
N ARG A 30 -7.75 -1.32 7.54
CA ARG A 30 -6.48 -1.42 6.83
C ARG A 30 -6.53 -2.57 5.85
N VAL A 31 -6.07 -2.35 4.64
CA VAL A 31 -6.10 -3.35 3.57
C VAL A 31 -4.69 -3.49 3.01
N GLY A 32 -4.21 -4.73 2.90
CA GLY A 32 -2.96 -5.02 2.23
C GLY A 32 -3.16 -4.99 0.72
N LEU A 33 -2.25 -4.35 0.00
CA LEU A 33 -2.25 -4.24 -1.45
C LEU A 33 -0.95 -4.84 -1.98
N VAL A 34 -1.07 -5.78 -2.91
CA VAL A 34 0.07 -6.39 -3.62
C VAL A 34 -0.15 -6.21 -5.12
N ILE A 35 0.76 -5.52 -5.80
CA ILE A 35 0.68 -5.26 -7.24
C ILE A 35 1.91 -5.85 -7.90
N ARG A 36 1.71 -6.67 -8.94
CA ARG A 36 2.79 -7.20 -9.79
C ARG A 36 2.69 -6.60 -11.19
N PHE A 37 3.76 -5.92 -11.60
CA PHE A 37 3.92 -5.34 -12.93
C PHE A 37 4.46 -6.38 -13.94
N ALA A 38 4.34 -6.11 -15.24
CA ALA A 38 4.76 -7.00 -16.33
C ALA A 38 6.24 -7.37 -16.26
N ASP A 39 7.07 -6.41 -15.84
CA ASP A 39 8.52 -6.60 -15.68
C ASP A 39 8.91 -7.39 -14.42
N GLY A 40 7.91 -7.83 -13.64
CA GLY A 40 8.09 -8.58 -12.40
C GLY A 40 8.37 -7.72 -11.18
N ARG A 41 8.42 -6.38 -11.29
CA ARG A 41 8.42 -5.50 -10.12
C ARG A 41 7.15 -5.73 -9.31
N VAL A 42 7.30 -5.56 -7.99
CA VAL A 42 6.21 -5.75 -7.04
C VAL A 42 6.11 -4.51 -6.16
N HIS A 43 4.92 -3.93 -6.08
CA HIS A 43 4.58 -2.91 -5.10
C HIS A 43 3.74 -3.54 -3.99
N THR A 44 4.08 -3.23 -2.75
CA THR A 44 3.35 -3.72 -1.58
C THR A 44 3.09 -2.58 -0.63
N GLU A 45 1.86 -2.48 -0.13
CA GLU A 45 1.44 -1.40 0.75
C GLU A 45 0.33 -1.84 1.69
N VAL A 46 0.20 -1.16 2.83
CA VAL A 46 -0.99 -1.24 3.67
C VAL A 46 -1.71 0.11 3.65
N VAL A 47 -2.90 0.12 3.07
CA VAL A 47 -3.71 1.32 2.88
C VAL A 47 -4.77 1.40 3.98
N THR A 48 -4.94 2.59 4.57
CA THR A 48 -6.01 2.84 5.56
C THR A 48 -7.16 3.59 4.91
N VAL A 49 -8.36 3.01 4.95
CA VAL A 49 -9.57 3.52 4.28
C VAL A 49 -10.79 3.47 5.22
N PRO A 50 -11.90 4.16 4.93
CA PRO A 50 -13.17 3.96 5.64
C PRO A 50 -13.61 2.48 5.66
N ALA A 51 -14.35 2.07 6.70
CA ALA A 51 -14.73 0.67 6.90
C ALA A 51 -15.61 0.10 5.78
N ASP A 52 -16.43 0.95 5.15
CA ASP A 52 -17.31 0.62 4.02
C ASP A 52 -16.64 0.80 2.64
N ALA A 53 -15.39 1.27 2.61
CA ALA A 53 -14.66 1.52 1.37
C ALA A 53 -14.46 0.25 0.53
N THR A 54 -14.55 0.41 -0.78
CA THR A 54 -14.34 -0.63 -1.79
C THR A 54 -12.86 -0.77 -2.14
N VAL A 55 -12.51 -1.76 -2.98
CA VAL A 55 -11.14 -1.88 -3.50
C VAL A 55 -10.77 -0.72 -4.44
N ALA A 56 -11.75 -0.13 -5.13
CA ALA A 56 -11.50 1.09 -5.91
C ALA A 56 -11.03 2.24 -5.01
N ASP A 57 -11.64 2.41 -3.85
CA ASP A 57 -11.23 3.41 -2.86
C ASP A 57 -9.84 3.10 -2.28
N VAL A 58 -9.53 1.82 -2.04
CA VAL A 58 -8.19 1.37 -1.62
C VAL A 58 -7.14 1.74 -2.66
N LEU A 59 -7.40 1.47 -3.94
CA LEU A 59 -6.50 1.84 -5.03
C LEU A 59 -6.30 3.34 -5.13
N GLN A 60 -7.38 4.13 -5.01
CA GLN A 60 -7.30 5.60 -5.05
C GLN A 60 -6.52 6.20 -3.88
N ALA A 61 -6.52 5.53 -2.72
CA ALA A 61 -5.78 5.96 -1.53
C ALA A 61 -4.34 5.42 -1.47
N ALA A 62 -3.95 4.52 -2.37
CA ALA A 62 -2.63 3.91 -2.42
C ALA A 62 -1.55 4.88 -2.91
N GLN A 63 -0.29 4.57 -2.60
CA GLN A 63 0.88 5.34 -3.03
C GLN A 63 1.37 4.95 -4.43
N VAL A 64 0.44 4.73 -5.36
CA VAL A 64 0.68 4.45 -6.79
C VAL A 64 -0.26 5.30 -7.63
N GLY A 65 0.16 5.64 -8.85
CA GLY A 65 -0.75 6.26 -9.81
C GLY A 65 -1.84 5.27 -10.20
N VAL A 66 -3.11 5.65 -10.13
CA VAL A 66 -4.22 4.77 -10.54
C VAL A 66 -5.08 5.50 -11.56
N THR A 67 -5.36 4.82 -12.67
CA THR A 67 -6.33 5.28 -13.66
C THR A 67 -7.54 4.36 -13.64
N LEU A 68 -8.68 4.92 -13.24
CA LEU A 68 -9.98 4.27 -13.33
C LEU A 68 -10.82 4.93 -14.42
N ALA A 69 -11.70 4.14 -15.05
CA ALA A 69 -12.74 4.64 -15.93
C ALA A 69 -14.11 4.19 -15.45
N ASP A 70 -15.07 5.09 -15.43
CA ASP A 70 -16.46 4.74 -15.14
C ASP A 70 -17.06 3.96 -16.32
N THR A 71 -17.65 2.81 -16.01
CA THR A 71 -18.36 1.98 -17.00
C THR A 71 -19.78 1.69 -16.52
N SER A 72 -20.62 1.14 -17.39
CA SER A 72 -22.00 0.76 -17.04
C SER A 72 -22.10 -0.32 -15.95
N TRP A 73 -21.01 -1.01 -15.65
CA TRP A 73 -20.93 -2.08 -14.66
C TRP A 73 -20.02 -1.72 -13.46
N GLY A 74 -19.62 -0.45 -13.34
CA GLY A 74 -18.78 0.06 -12.25
C GLY A 74 -17.42 0.57 -12.72
N PRO A 75 -16.55 1.03 -11.81
CA PRO A 75 -15.23 1.52 -12.17
C PRO A 75 -14.33 0.37 -12.64
N ALA A 76 -13.75 0.53 -13.83
CA ALA A 76 -12.76 -0.37 -14.40
C ALA A 76 -11.35 0.14 -14.09
N LEU A 77 -10.45 -0.76 -13.71
CA LEU A 77 -9.03 -0.45 -13.51
C LEU A 77 -8.29 -0.50 -14.84
N CYS A 78 -7.88 0.66 -15.33
CA CYS A 78 -7.27 0.81 -16.65
C CYS A 78 -5.75 0.77 -16.57
N ALA A 79 -5.17 1.47 -15.60
CA ALA A 79 -3.72 1.53 -15.41
C ALA A 79 -3.32 1.68 -13.94
N ILE A 80 -2.13 1.17 -13.63
CA ILE A 80 -1.38 1.47 -12.42
C ILE A 80 -0.02 2.01 -12.85
N ASP A 81 0.37 3.17 -12.31
CA ASP A 81 1.49 3.99 -12.73
C ASP A 81 1.52 4.19 -14.26
N ASN A 82 2.56 3.69 -14.93
CA ASN A 82 2.76 3.83 -16.37
C ASN A 82 2.38 2.56 -17.14
N GLU A 83 1.67 1.63 -16.50
CA GLU A 83 1.34 0.32 -17.07
C GLU A 83 -0.17 0.12 -17.16
N GLY A 84 -0.64 -0.12 -18.39
CA GLY A 84 -2.05 -0.25 -18.73
C GLY A 84 -2.49 0.79 -19.76
N CYS A 85 -3.78 1.10 -19.74
CA CYS A 85 -4.44 1.94 -20.71
C CYS A 85 -4.94 3.26 -20.11
N THR A 86 -5.17 4.24 -20.98
CA THR A 86 -5.80 5.52 -20.61
C THR A 86 -7.29 5.34 -20.30
N ALA A 87 -7.88 6.25 -19.52
CA ALA A 87 -9.27 6.14 -19.10
C ALA A 87 -10.29 6.21 -20.26
N ASP A 88 -9.97 6.92 -21.34
CA ASP A 88 -10.81 7.03 -22.54
C ASP A 88 -10.85 5.73 -23.38
N ASN A 89 -9.85 4.87 -23.22
CA ASN A 89 -9.79 3.56 -23.86
C ASN A 89 -9.22 2.51 -22.90
N CYS A 90 -9.95 2.25 -21.81
CA CYS A 90 -9.52 1.38 -20.70
C CYS A 90 -9.10 -0.04 -21.13
N PHE A 91 -9.61 -0.52 -22.27
CA PHE A 91 -9.36 -1.86 -22.82
C PHE A 91 -8.59 -1.76 -24.17
N CYS A 92 -7.59 -0.87 -24.21
CA CYS A 92 -6.75 -0.64 -25.39
C CYS A 92 -5.85 -1.84 -25.74
N ASP A 93 -5.50 -2.68 -24.76
CA ASP A 93 -4.77 -3.93 -24.96
C ASP A 93 -5.77 -5.09 -25.01
N ALA A 94 -5.77 -5.81 -26.13
CA ALA A 94 -6.67 -6.95 -26.35
C ALA A 94 -6.17 -8.25 -25.69
N GLN A 95 -4.93 -8.28 -25.18
CA GLN A 95 -4.28 -9.46 -24.65
C GLN A 95 -3.99 -9.37 -23.16
N HIS A 96 -3.96 -8.17 -22.58
CA HIS A 96 -3.65 -7.98 -21.17
C HIS A 96 -4.63 -7.03 -20.48
N TYR A 97 -4.73 -7.20 -19.17
CA TYR A 97 -5.53 -6.37 -18.28
C TYR A 97 -4.98 -6.43 -16.85
N TRP A 98 -5.43 -5.53 -15.99
CA TRP A 98 -5.17 -5.62 -14.56
C TRP A 98 -6.11 -6.64 -13.91
N ALA A 99 -5.60 -7.86 -13.70
CA ALA A 99 -6.33 -8.92 -13.04
C ALA A 99 -6.39 -8.66 -11.53
N PHE A 100 -7.60 -8.69 -10.98
CA PHE A 100 -7.88 -8.48 -9.55
C PHE A 100 -8.06 -9.84 -8.86
N PHE A 101 -7.33 -10.04 -7.76
CA PHE A 101 -7.34 -11.24 -6.95
C PHE A 101 -7.68 -10.94 -5.49
N ILE A 102 -8.35 -11.90 -4.87
CA ILE A 102 -8.59 -11.97 -3.43
C ILE A 102 -7.92 -13.22 -2.87
N GLN A 103 -7.56 -13.19 -1.59
CA GLN A 103 -7.00 -14.37 -0.94
C GLN A 103 -8.11 -15.25 -0.39
N LYS A 104 -8.06 -16.53 -0.72
CA LYS A 104 -8.95 -17.55 -0.17
C LYS A 104 -8.17 -18.82 0.09
N ASP A 105 -8.34 -19.39 1.28
CA ASP A 105 -7.73 -20.66 1.69
C ASP A 105 -6.19 -20.71 1.48
N GLY A 106 -5.51 -19.57 1.63
CA GLY A 106 -4.05 -19.47 1.48
C GLY A 106 -3.56 -19.40 0.03
N ALA A 107 -4.45 -19.14 -0.93
CA ALA A 107 -4.12 -18.97 -2.34
C ALA A 107 -4.81 -17.75 -2.94
N TRP A 108 -4.33 -17.31 -4.10
CA TRP A 108 -5.02 -16.30 -4.90
C TRP A 108 -6.23 -16.90 -5.60
N THR A 109 -7.32 -16.16 -5.62
CA THR A 109 -8.51 -16.47 -6.41
C THR A 109 -8.88 -15.22 -7.20
N PRO A 110 -9.08 -15.30 -8.53
CA PRO A 110 -9.58 -14.17 -9.30
C PRO A 110 -10.90 -13.69 -8.72
N ALA A 111 -11.03 -12.38 -8.52
CA ALA A 111 -12.25 -11.80 -7.98
C ALA A 111 -13.41 -11.97 -8.98
N SER A 112 -14.58 -12.38 -8.49
CA SER A 112 -15.79 -12.54 -9.32
C SER A 112 -16.56 -11.22 -9.54
N VAL A 113 -16.09 -10.12 -8.93
CA VAL A 113 -16.69 -8.78 -9.01
C VAL A 113 -15.61 -7.73 -9.22
N GLY A 114 -15.98 -6.59 -9.77
CA GLY A 114 -15.06 -5.47 -10.00
C GLY A 114 -14.61 -4.78 -8.71
N VAL A 115 -13.55 -3.98 -8.83
CA VAL A 115 -12.92 -3.26 -7.71
C VAL A 115 -13.88 -2.29 -7.01
N GLY A 116 -14.84 -1.71 -7.72
CA GLY A 116 -15.85 -0.81 -7.13
C GLY A 116 -17.03 -1.52 -6.43
N ALA A 117 -17.09 -2.84 -6.46
CA ALA A 117 -18.15 -3.62 -5.82
C ALA A 117 -17.63 -4.46 -4.63
N TYR A 118 -16.34 -4.80 -4.63
CA TYR A 118 -15.74 -5.58 -3.55
C TYR A 118 -15.39 -4.70 -2.35
N VAL A 119 -15.92 -5.04 -1.17
CA VAL A 119 -15.60 -4.38 0.10
C VAL A 119 -14.71 -5.32 0.92
N PRO A 120 -13.39 -5.08 0.98
CA PRO A 120 -12.48 -5.95 1.72
C PRO A 120 -12.72 -5.84 3.23
N GLN A 121 -12.46 -6.91 3.96
CA GLN A 121 -12.44 -6.91 5.42
C GLN A 121 -11.20 -6.20 5.97
N ASP A 122 -11.24 -5.81 7.25
CA ASP A 122 -10.03 -5.30 7.91
C ASP A 122 -8.93 -6.37 7.91
N LYS A 123 -7.73 -5.94 7.49
CA LYS A 123 -6.52 -6.74 7.32
C LYS A 123 -6.60 -7.79 6.21
N GLU A 124 -7.58 -7.69 5.32
CA GLU A 124 -7.58 -8.47 4.10
C GLU A 124 -6.46 -8.00 3.17
N VAL A 125 -5.90 -8.92 2.38
CA VAL A 125 -4.93 -8.60 1.34
C VAL A 125 -5.57 -8.84 -0.03
N VAL A 126 -5.54 -7.80 -0.86
CA VAL A 126 -5.97 -7.85 -2.25
C VAL A 126 -4.77 -7.76 -3.19
N GLY A 127 -4.89 -8.42 -4.34
CA GLY A 127 -3.81 -8.58 -5.30
C GLY A 127 -4.17 -8.06 -6.68
N PHE A 128 -3.19 -7.50 -7.38
CA PHE A 128 -3.29 -7.11 -8.78
C PHE A 128 -2.09 -7.61 -9.56
N ALA A 129 -2.32 -8.06 -10.79
CA ALA A 129 -1.25 -8.36 -11.72
C ALA A 129 -1.61 -7.92 -13.13
N TRP A 130 -0.65 -7.34 -13.84
CA TRP A 130 -0.79 -7.18 -15.29
C TRP A 130 -0.69 -8.55 -15.94
N SER A 131 -1.81 -9.02 -16.47
CA SER A 131 -2.00 -10.42 -16.82
C SER A 131 -2.63 -10.56 -18.18
N GLY A 132 -2.18 -11.55 -18.94
CA GLY A 132 -2.99 -12.12 -20.02
C GLY A 132 -4.00 -13.12 -19.48
N PHE A 133 -4.75 -13.78 -20.37
CA PHE A 133 -5.76 -14.77 -19.98
C PHE A 133 -5.62 -16.08 -20.74
N ASP A 134 -6.06 -17.18 -20.12
CA ASP A 134 -6.11 -18.51 -20.72
C ASP A 134 -7.36 -18.71 -21.61
N ALA A 135 -7.53 -19.92 -22.15
CA ALA A 135 -8.69 -20.25 -22.99
C ALA A 135 -10.05 -20.17 -22.27
N ASN A 136 -10.07 -20.13 -20.94
CA ASN A 136 -11.25 -20.00 -20.09
C ASN A 136 -11.39 -18.58 -19.51
N TYR A 137 -10.62 -17.61 -20.01
CA TYR A 137 -10.58 -16.23 -19.53
C TYR A 137 -10.08 -16.08 -18.09
N ASN A 138 -9.34 -17.06 -17.56
CA ASN A 138 -8.67 -16.90 -16.28
C ASN A 138 -7.35 -16.14 -16.46
N PRO A 139 -6.97 -15.25 -15.53
CA PRO A 139 -5.67 -14.61 -15.57
C PRO A 139 -4.55 -15.65 -15.48
N THR A 140 -3.48 -15.41 -16.23
CA THR A 140 -2.30 -16.30 -16.31
C THR A 140 -1.16 -15.87 -15.40
N VAL A 141 -1.25 -14.66 -14.82
CA VAL A 141 -0.23 -14.07 -13.96
C VAL A 141 -0.84 -13.74 -12.61
N GLU A 142 -0.29 -14.34 -11.57
CA GLU A 142 -0.64 -14.01 -10.18
C GLU A 142 0.42 -13.09 -9.56
N PRO A 143 0.04 -12.18 -8.64
CA PRO A 143 0.99 -11.48 -7.80
C PRO A 143 1.64 -12.43 -6.79
N PRO A 144 2.82 -12.10 -6.22
CA PRO A 144 3.36 -12.88 -5.11
C PRO A 144 2.39 -12.91 -3.93
N PHE A 145 2.36 -14.03 -3.20
CA PHE A 145 1.48 -14.18 -2.05
C PHE A 145 2.12 -13.54 -0.81
N PHE A 146 1.41 -12.60 -0.17
CA PHE A 146 1.78 -12.00 1.11
C PHE A 146 0.59 -12.03 2.06
N THR A 147 0.82 -12.42 3.30
CA THR A 147 -0.13 -12.21 4.38
C THR A 147 -0.08 -10.76 4.86
N PHE A 148 -1.16 -10.28 5.48
CA PHE A 148 -1.19 -8.94 6.05
C PHE A 148 -0.08 -8.72 7.10
N ALA A 149 0.25 -9.76 7.87
CA ALA A 149 1.30 -9.70 8.88
C ALA A 149 2.67 -9.44 8.25
N GLU A 150 2.98 -10.06 7.11
CA GLU A 150 4.22 -9.82 6.38
C GLU A 150 4.29 -8.40 5.83
N LEU A 151 3.18 -7.87 5.32
CA LEU A 151 3.13 -6.50 4.76
C LEU A 151 3.39 -5.40 5.79
N ILE A 152 3.15 -5.65 7.08
CA ILE A 152 3.45 -4.70 8.15
C ILE A 152 4.81 -4.94 8.83
N THR A 153 5.55 -5.98 8.41
CA THR A 153 6.92 -6.17 8.92
C THR A 153 7.85 -5.15 8.26
N PRO A 154 8.60 -4.34 9.04
CA PRO A 154 9.66 -3.53 8.48
C PRO A 154 10.65 -4.46 7.78
N ALA A 155 11.00 -4.18 6.52
CA ALA A 155 12.05 -4.91 5.83
C ALA A 155 13.31 -4.92 6.72
N GLU A 156 13.81 -6.10 7.07
CA GLU A 156 15.11 -6.23 7.73
C GLU A 156 16.18 -5.70 6.78
N ILE A 157 16.52 -4.42 6.91
CA ILE A 157 17.71 -3.87 6.28
C ILE A 157 18.88 -4.51 7.02
N PRO A 158 19.71 -5.36 6.40
CA PRO A 158 20.94 -5.79 7.05
C PRO A 158 21.75 -4.54 7.35
N GLU A 159 21.85 -4.18 8.62
CA GLU A 159 22.49 -2.93 9.02
C GLU A 159 23.93 -2.90 8.47
N PRO A 160 24.40 -1.75 7.95
CA PRO A 160 25.76 -1.59 7.40
C PRO A 160 26.87 -1.91 8.42
N MET A 161 26.51 -2.08 9.70
CA MET A 161 27.44 -2.41 10.77
C MET A 161 28.03 -3.83 10.66
N THR A 162 27.33 -4.78 10.01
CA THR A 162 27.87 -6.13 9.75
C THR A 162 29.03 -6.09 8.74
N LEU A 163 28.97 -5.18 7.76
CA LEU A 163 30.06 -4.94 6.80
C LEU A 163 31.27 -4.26 7.45
N LEU A 164 31.05 -3.36 8.41
CA LEU A 164 32.13 -2.69 9.17
C LEU A 164 32.87 -3.64 10.11
N LEU A 165 32.18 -4.59 10.75
CA LEU A 165 32.80 -5.58 11.64
C LEU A 165 33.72 -6.56 10.89
N LEU A 166 33.42 -6.88 9.63
CA LEU A 166 34.29 -7.70 8.78
C LEU A 166 35.50 -6.91 8.24
N GLY A 167 35.35 -5.61 7.97
CA GLY A 167 36.44 -4.76 7.49
C GLY A 167 37.48 -4.38 8.56
N GLY A 168 37.06 -4.13 9.80
CA GLY A 168 37.95 -3.69 10.88
C GLY A 168 38.95 -4.75 11.36
N GLY A 169 38.60 -6.04 11.27
CA GLY A 169 39.43 -7.15 11.72
C GLY A 169 40.73 -7.34 10.92
N LEU A 170 40.71 -7.06 9.61
CA LEU A 170 41.86 -7.22 8.71
C LEU A 170 42.92 -6.12 8.90
N ALA A 171 42.50 -4.88 9.17
CA ALA A 171 43.43 -3.77 9.43
C ALA A 171 44.17 -3.92 10.77
N GLY A 172 43.50 -4.42 11.81
CA GLY A 172 44.12 -4.68 13.11
C GLY A 172 45.21 -5.76 13.05
N LEU A 173 44.99 -6.82 12.27
CA LEU A 173 45.94 -7.92 12.08
C LEU A 173 47.21 -7.47 11.33
N ALA A 174 47.09 -6.63 10.31
CA ALA A 174 48.24 -6.09 9.58
C ALA A 174 49.14 -5.20 10.47
N GLY A 175 48.55 -4.38 11.34
CA GLY A 175 49.28 -3.58 12.32
C GLY A 175 50.01 -4.43 13.36
N TYR A 176 49.38 -5.51 13.85
CA TYR A 176 49.97 -6.41 14.84
C TYR A 176 51.20 -7.17 14.31
N VAL A 177 51.11 -7.70 13.09
CA VAL A 177 52.23 -8.44 12.46
C VAL A 177 53.43 -7.53 12.19
N ARG A 178 53.20 -6.27 11.80
CA ARG A 178 54.27 -5.30 11.58
C ARG A 178 55.01 -4.94 12.87
N ARG A 179 54.30 -4.84 14.00
CA ARG A 179 54.89 -4.49 15.31
C ARG A 179 55.74 -5.62 15.90
N ARG A 180 55.34 -6.89 15.66
CA ARG A 180 56.11 -8.08 16.10
C ARG A 180 57.42 -8.30 15.34
N ARG A 181 57.60 -7.75 14.15
CA ARG A 181 58.85 -7.86 13.37
C ARG A 181 59.88 -6.77 13.67
N ALA A 182 59.48 -5.77 14.45
CA ALA A 182 60.33 -4.63 14.83
C ALA A 182 60.84 -4.71 16.29
N ALA A 183 60.55 -5.81 16.99
CA ALA A 183 61.07 -6.16 18.30
C ALA A 183 61.83 -7.49 18.19
#